data_AF-A0A523BSW7-F1
#
_entry.id   AF-A0A523BSW7-F1
#
_cell.length_a   1.000
_cell.length_b   1.000
_cell.length_c   1.000
_cell.angle_alpha   90.00
_cell.angle_beta   90.00
_cell.angle_gamma   90.00
#
_symmetry.space_group_name_H-M   'P 1'
#
loop_
_entity.id
_entity.type
_entity.pdbx_description
1 polymer ?
#
loop_
_entity_poly.entity_id
_entity_poly.type
_entity_poly.pdbx_seq_one_letter_code
_entity_poly.pdbx_strand_id
1 'polypeptide(L)'
;MGKVVAIVQARMGSTRLPGKVMMDLEGRPVLHRVVTRTLRSTLLDEAVVATTTQQADGAIVEYCRHQGWPCFRGSEDDVLDRYYRAASDCGAEIVVRITSDCPLIDPEIIDMVVGKFLSSRDLDYASNTLPPRTFPRGLDVEVLSYAALERAWHDELFAPRKIWGRRIWPRDFVS
;
A
#
# COMPACT_ATOMS: atom_id res chain seq x y z
N MET A 1 19.71 -7.69 1.89
CA MET A 1 18.25 -7.56 2.09
C MET A 1 17.80 -6.51 1.12
N GLY A 2 16.77 -6.77 0.31
CA GLY A 2 16.27 -5.76 -0.61
C GLY A 2 15.51 -4.66 0.13
N LYS A 3 15.43 -3.46 -0.45
CA LYS A 3 14.71 -2.32 0.15
C LYS A 3 13.21 -2.63 0.32
N VAL A 4 12.71 -2.63 1.55
CA VAL A 4 11.31 -2.88 1.92
C VAL A 4 10.56 -1.57 2.12
N VAL A 5 9.56 -1.32 1.27
CA VAL A 5 8.86 -0.04 1.23
C VAL A 5 7.37 -0.25 1.41
N ALA A 6 6.77 0.44 2.38
CA ALA A 6 5.32 0.51 2.48
C ALA A 6 4.76 1.58 1.54
N ILE A 7 3.85 1.17 0.65
CA ILE A 7 3.08 2.07 -0.18
C ILE A 7 1.70 2.24 0.45
N VAL A 8 1.45 3.42 1.03
CA VAL A 8 0.19 3.81 1.63
C VAL A 8 -0.69 4.47 0.56
N GLN A 9 -1.64 3.71 0.01
CA GLN A 9 -2.57 4.24 -0.98
C GLN A 9 -3.62 5.14 -0.31
N ALA A 10 -3.67 6.42 -0.72
CA ALA A 10 -4.60 7.41 -0.19
C ALA A 10 -5.26 8.24 -1.31
N ARG A 11 -6.58 8.44 -1.23
CA ARG A 11 -7.33 9.34 -2.12
C ARG A 11 -8.52 9.96 -1.39
N MET A 12 -8.93 11.14 -1.83
CA MET A 12 -10.13 11.84 -1.37
C MET A 12 -11.42 11.22 -1.93
N GLY A 13 -11.33 10.58 -3.12
CA GLY A 13 -12.44 9.96 -3.85
C GLY A 13 -13.01 8.67 -3.23
N SER A 14 -13.49 8.73 -2.00
CA SER A 14 -14.17 7.64 -1.31
C SER A 14 -15.68 7.73 -1.55
N THR A 15 -16.31 6.65 -2.03
CA THR A 15 -17.75 6.64 -2.38
C THR A 15 -18.68 6.68 -1.18
N ARG A 16 -18.28 6.08 -0.04
CA ARG A 16 -19.10 6.00 1.19
C ARG A 16 -18.86 7.17 2.14
N LEU A 17 -17.64 7.69 2.16
CA LEU A 17 -17.24 8.80 3.04
C LEU A 17 -16.15 9.61 2.33
N PRO A 18 -16.52 10.56 1.45
CA PRO A 18 -15.56 11.39 0.72
C PRO A 18 -14.63 12.15 1.68
N GLY A 19 -13.35 12.26 1.33
CA GLY A 19 -12.37 12.97 2.15
C GLY A 19 -11.98 12.27 3.45
N LYS A 20 -12.40 11.01 3.69
CA LYS A 20 -12.10 10.26 4.93
C LYS A 20 -10.62 10.28 5.34
N VAL A 21 -9.70 10.29 4.37
CA VAL A 21 -8.26 10.24 4.63
C VAL A 21 -7.74 11.52 5.28
N MET A 22 -8.43 12.65 5.07
CA MET A 22 -8.09 13.95 5.66
C MET A 22 -9.00 14.34 6.83
N MET A 23 -10.01 13.52 7.19
CA MET A 23 -10.86 13.78 8.35
C MET A 23 -10.06 13.72 9.64
N ASP A 24 -10.45 14.55 10.60
CA ASP A 24 -9.82 14.58 11.92
C ASP A 24 -10.07 13.28 12.68
N LEU A 25 -8.99 12.75 13.26
CA LEU A 25 -8.99 11.62 14.17
C LEU A 25 -8.04 11.93 15.33
N GLU A 26 -8.63 12.52 16.38
CA GLU A 26 -7.94 12.99 17.58
C GLU A 26 -6.92 14.11 17.28
N GLY A 27 -7.31 15.13 16.52
CA GLY A 27 -6.47 16.31 16.23
C GLY A 27 -5.47 16.13 15.09
N ARG A 28 -5.50 15.00 14.38
CA ARG A 28 -4.69 14.73 13.18
C ARG A 28 -5.52 13.99 12.12
N PRO A 29 -5.22 14.18 10.83
CA PRO A 29 -5.87 13.41 9.76
C PRO A 29 -5.77 11.89 9.94
N VAL A 30 -6.77 11.14 9.47
CA VAL A 30 -6.73 9.66 9.39
C VAL A 30 -5.44 9.18 8.72
N LEU A 31 -5.03 9.81 7.60
CA LEU A 31 -3.78 9.51 6.90
C LEU A 31 -2.56 9.59 7.82
N HIS A 32 -2.53 10.58 8.73
CA HIS A 32 -1.43 10.74 9.66
C HIS A 32 -1.29 9.51 10.57
N ARG A 33 -2.42 9.00 11.09
CA ARG A 33 -2.43 7.80 11.94
C ARG A 33 -1.93 6.58 11.19
N VAL A 34 -2.36 6.40 9.94
CA VAL A 34 -1.89 5.28 9.10
C VAL A 34 -0.38 5.37 8.89
N VAL A 35 0.13 6.48 8.36
CA VAL A 35 1.56 6.60 8.01
C VAL A 35 2.44 6.50 9.25
N THR A 36 2.13 7.21 10.33
CA THR A 36 2.93 7.16 11.56
C THR A 36 2.92 5.79 12.23
N ARG A 37 1.81 5.04 12.16
CA ARG A 37 1.76 3.67 12.67
C ARG A 37 2.52 2.70 11.78
N THR A 38 2.42 2.84 10.45
CA THR A 38 3.22 2.06 9.49
C THR A 38 4.71 2.27 9.73
N LEU A 39 5.17 3.50 9.92
CA LEU A 39 6.58 3.83 10.19
C LEU A 39 7.13 3.28 11.52
N ARG A 40 6.29 2.69 12.38
CA ARG A 40 6.73 2.01 13.62
C ARG A 40 7.14 0.56 13.39
N SER A 41 6.90 0.00 12.20
CA SER A 41 7.41 -1.31 11.81
C SER A 41 8.93 -1.30 11.80
N THR A 42 9.54 -2.38 12.26
CA THR A 42 11.00 -2.51 12.35
C THR A 42 11.62 -3.10 11.09
N LEU A 43 10.81 -3.67 10.19
CA LEU A 43 11.24 -4.29 8.94
C LEU A 43 11.04 -3.42 7.70
N LEU A 44 10.45 -2.23 7.83
CA LEU A 44 10.31 -1.26 6.74
C LEU A 44 11.50 -0.30 6.71
N ASP A 45 12.03 -0.05 5.51
CA ASP A 45 13.03 1.00 5.30
C ASP A 45 12.37 2.38 5.15
N GLU A 46 11.19 2.44 4.52
CA GLU A 46 10.45 3.68 4.34
C GLU A 46 8.94 3.46 4.14
N ALA A 47 8.16 4.53 4.24
CA ALA A 47 6.76 4.57 3.81
C ALA A 47 6.54 5.72 2.82
N VAL A 48 5.88 5.42 1.71
CA VAL A 48 5.54 6.35 0.63
C VAL A 48 4.02 6.46 0.51
N VAL A 49 3.49 7.67 0.46
CA VAL A 49 2.06 7.89 0.20
C VAL A 49 1.80 7.93 -1.31
N ALA A 50 1.04 6.98 -1.84
CA ALA A 50 0.62 6.96 -3.24
C ALA A 50 -0.81 7.52 -3.39
N THR A 51 -0.91 8.70 -3.98
CA THR A 51 -2.17 9.42 -4.20
C THR A 51 -2.42 9.72 -5.69
N THR A 52 -3.53 10.36 -6.04
CA THR A 52 -3.87 10.58 -7.46
C THR A 52 -3.44 11.96 -7.96
N THR A 53 -3.45 12.12 -9.28
CA THR A 53 -3.27 13.42 -9.95
C THR A 53 -4.52 14.31 -9.86
N GLN A 54 -5.63 13.82 -9.32
CA GLN A 54 -6.86 14.59 -9.17
C GLN A 54 -6.65 15.81 -8.28
N GLN A 55 -7.36 16.91 -8.59
CA GLN A 55 -7.23 18.16 -7.85
C GLN A 55 -7.60 18.01 -6.37
N ALA A 56 -8.63 17.20 -6.07
CA ALA A 56 -9.08 16.96 -4.70
C ALA A 56 -7.96 16.38 -3.81
N ASP A 57 -7.07 15.55 -4.39
CA ASP A 57 -5.96 14.92 -3.68
C ASP A 57 -4.80 15.89 -3.37
N GLY A 58 -4.89 17.16 -3.80
CA GLY A 58 -3.91 18.19 -3.46
C GLY A 58 -3.72 18.38 -1.94
N ALA A 59 -4.78 18.18 -1.15
CA ALA A 59 -4.70 18.24 0.31
C ALA A 59 -3.80 17.12 0.89
N ILE A 60 -3.77 15.94 0.27
CA ILE A 60 -2.92 14.82 0.68
C ILE A 60 -1.46 15.16 0.38
N VAL A 61 -1.19 15.66 -0.82
CA VAL A 61 0.16 16.04 -1.27
C VAL A 61 0.75 17.12 -0.37
N GLU A 62 -0.04 18.17 -0.11
CA GLU A 62 0.38 19.28 0.73
C GLU A 62 0.64 18.82 2.18
N TYR A 63 -0.21 17.93 2.69
CA TYR A 63 0.01 17.34 4.01
C TYR A 63 1.31 16.52 4.07
N CYS A 64 1.56 15.66 3.08
CA CYS A 64 2.80 14.87 3.00
C CYS A 64 4.03 15.78 2.94
N ARG A 65 3.99 16.84 2.11
CA ARG A 65 5.04 17.86 2.02
C ARG A 65 5.33 18.51 3.38
N HIS A 66 4.28 18.89 4.11
CA HIS A 66 4.42 19.46 5.46
C HIS A 66 4.99 18.49 6.49
N GLN A 67 4.72 17.19 6.36
CA GLN A 67 5.28 16.15 7.24
C GLN A 67 6.67 15.67 6.80
N GLY A 68 7.13 16.05 5.61
CA GLY A 68 8.36 15.51 5.01
C GLY A 68 8.23 14.05 4.55
N TRP A 69 7.02 13.57 4.29
CA TRP A 69 6.78 12.21 3.81
C TRP A 69 6.89 12.11 2.29
N PRO A 70 7.58 11.09 1.74
CA PRO A 70 7.56 10.82 0.31
C PRO A 70 6.13 10.64 -0.20
N CYS A 71 5.82 11.27 -1.32
CA CYS A 71 4.49 11.19 -1.92
C CYS A 71 4.58 11.05 -3.43
N PHE A 72 3.98 9.98 -3.95
CA PHE A 72 3.87 9.72 -5.38
C PHE A 72 2.45 10.03 -5.87
N ARG A 73 2.33 10.63 -7.06
CA ARG A 73 1.04 10.93 -7.71
C ARG A 73 0.90 10.17 -9.02
N GLY A 74 -0.21 9.44 -9.17
CA GLY A 74 -0.49 8.67 -10.38
C GLY A 74 -1.95 8.72 -10.83
N SER A 75 -2.30 7.88 -11.80
CA SER A 75 -3.68 7.72 -12.29
C SER A 75 -4.62 7.37 -11.14
N GLU A 76 -5.87 7.85 -11.14
CA GLU A 76 -6.89 7.39 -10.18
C GLU A 76 -7.35 5.96 -10.50
N ASP A 77 -7.59 5.70 -11.78
CA ASP A 77 -8.15 4.46 -12.31
C ASP A 77 -7.11 3.36 -12.52
N ASP A 78 -5.84 3.68 -12.70
CA ASP A 78 -4.78 2.67 -12.84
C ASP A 78 -4.03 2.53 -11.52
N VAL A 79 -4.53 1.64 -10.66
CA VAL A 79 -3.94 1.37 -9.35
C VAL A 79 -2.62 0.62 -9.52
N LEU A 80 -2.57 -0.34 -10.46
CA LEU A 80 -1.38 -1.14 -10.68
C LEU A 80 -0.21 -0.28 -11.17
N ASP A 81 -0.44 0.57 -12.17
CA ASP A 81 0.56 1.52 -12.66
C ASP A 81 1.03 2.47 -11.56
N ARG A 82 0.10 2.97 -10.74
CA ARG A 82 0.44 3.88 -9.64
C ARG A 82 1.35 3.24 -8.60
N TYR A 83 1.11 1.98 -8.25
CA TYR A 83 1.98 1.24 -7.33
C TYR A 83 3.32 0.89 -7.98
N TYR A 84 3.33 0.42 -9.22
CA TYR A 84 4.54 0.11 -9.96
C TYR A 84 5.47 1.32 -10.03
N ARG A 85 4.95 2.47 -10.51
CA ARG A 85 5.74 3.70 -10.62
C ARG A 85 6.20 4.25 -9.27
N ALA A 86 5.35 4.19 -8.24
CA ALA A 86 5.75 4.59 -6.89
C ALA A 86 6.89 3.71 -6.34
N ALA A 87 6.82 2.40 -6.57
CA ALA A 87 7.85 1.46 -6.17
C ALA A 87 9.16 1.69 -6.95
N SER A 88 9.07 1.94 -8.26
CA SER A 88 10.25 2.25 -9.10
C SER A 88 10.92 3.56 -8.69
N ASP A 89 10.13 4.61 -8.42
CA ASP A 89 10.62 5.95 -8.05
C ASP A 89 11.42 5.93 -6.73
N CYS A 90 11.00 5.10 -5.77
CA CYS A 90 11.68 4.96 -4.50
C CYS A 90 12.69 3.80 -4.46
N GLY A 91 12.82 3.02 -5.53
CA GLY A 91 13.74 1.88 -5.61
C GLY A 91 13.38 0.74 -4.66
N ALA A 92 12.09 0.46 -4.47
CA ALA A 92 11.62 -0.67 -3.66
C ALA A 92 11.96 -2.00 -4.34
N GLU A 93 12.51 -2.95 -3.58
CA GLU A 93 12.64 -4.35 -4.00
C GLU A 93 11.50 -5.21 -3.45
N ILE A 94 10.92 -4.77 -2.33
CA ILE A 94 9.78 -5.40 -1.67
C ILE A 94 8.76 -4.30 -1.36
N VAL A 95 7.52 -4.53 -1.79
CA VAL A 95 6.42 -3.58 -1.64
C VAL A 95 5.46 -4.12 -0.58
N VAL A 96 5.13 -3.27 0.40
CA VAL A 96 4.10 -3.53 1.41
C VAL A 96 2.92 -2.62 1.13
N ARG A 97 1.81 -3.20 0.68
CA ARG A 97 0.58 -2.45 0.41
C ARG A 97 -0.18 -2.21 1.71
N ILE A 98 -0.45 -0.95 1.99
CA ILE A 98 -1.30 -0.49 3.10
C ILE A 98 -2.39 0.45 2.57
N THR A 99 -3.63 0.28 2.99
CA THR A 99 -4.73 1.18 2.62
C THR A 99 -4.91 2.28 3.66
N SER A 100 -5.11 3.52 3.21
CA SER A 100 -5.21 4.69 4.09
C SER A 100 -6.50 4.78 4.91
N ASP A 101 -7.37 3.76 4.86
CA ASP A 101 -8.59 3.66 5.66
C ASP A 101 -8.48 2.67 6.82
N CYS A 102 -7.25 2.30 7.15
CA CYS A 102 -6.86 1.42 8.25
C CYS A 102 -6.12 2.21 9.35
N PRO A 103 -6.74 3.19 10.03
CA PRO A 103 -6.05 4.04 11.01
C PRO A 103 -5.47 3.29 12.21
N LEU A 104 -5.91 2.05 12.42
CA LEU A 104 -5.45 1.17 13.49
C LEU A 104 -4.46 0.11 13.02
N ILE A 105 -3.90 0.24 11.81
CA ILE A 105 -2.89 -0.69 11.28
C ILE A 105 -1.81 -0.98 12.32
N ASP A 106 -1.49 -2.24 12.54
CA ASP A 106 -0.58 -2.66 13.60
C ASP A 106 0.83 -2.89 13.03
N PRO A 107 1.86 -2.17 13.50
CA PRO A 107 3.24 -2.39 13.06
C PRO A 107 3.73 -3.82 13.31
N GLU A 108 3.26 -4.50 14.35
CA GLU A 108 3.66 -5.90 14.63
C GLU A 108 3.08 -6.87 13.60
N ILE A 109 1.88 -6.58 13.08
CA ILE A 109 1.27 -7.37 12.00
C ILE A 109 1.99 -7.11 10.68
N ILE A 110 2.42 -5.87 10.42
CA ILE A 110 3.28 -5.55 9.27
C ILE A 110 4.56 -6.38 9.36
N ASP A 111 5.27 -6.30 10.49
CA ASP A 111 6.52 -7.04 10.72
C ASP A 111 6.31 -8.56 10.61
N MET A 112 5.19 -9.08 11.09
CA MET A 112 4.85 -10.50 10.97
C MET A 112 4.73 -10.96 9.51
N VAL A 113 3.99 -10.22 8.67
CA VAL A 113 3.77 -10.62 7.27
C VAL A 113 5.04 -10.39 6.45
N VAL A 114 5.74 -9.28 6.67
CA VAL A 114 7.03 -9.00 6.01
C VAL A 114 8.07 -10.02 6.41
N GLY A 115 8.19 -10.38 7.69
CA GLY A 115 9.14 -11.39 8.16
C GLY A 115 8.86 -12.78 7.57
N LYS A 116 7.59 -13.18 7.42
CA LYS A 116 7.20 -14.42 6.73
C LYS A 116 7.57 -14.40 5.24
N PHE A 117 7.36 -13.26 4.57
CA PHE A 117 7.77 -13.08 3.19
C PHE A 117 9.29 -13.21 3.05
N LEU A 118 10.06 -12.50 3.87
CA LEU A 118 11.53 -12.47 3.84
C LEU A 118 12.20 -13.80 4.22
N SER A 119 11.58 -14.59 5.09
CA SER A 119 12.12 -15.90 5.52
C SER A 119 11.87 -17.01 4.50
N SER A 120 11.04 -16.76 3.49
CA SER A 120 10.70 -17.74 2.46
C SER A 120 11.51 -17.45 1.20
N ARG A 121 12.07 -18.47 0.56
CA ARG A 121 12.94 -18.30 -0.62
C ARG A 121 12.19 -18.07 -1.92
N ASP A 122 10.95 -18.53 -2.01
CA ASP A 122 10.21 -18.65 -3.28
C ASP A 122 8.81 -17.99 -3.22
N LEU A 123 8.64 -16.93 -2.41
CA LEU A 123 7.37 -16.19 -2.33
C LEU A 123 7.39 -14.94 -3.20
N ASP A 124 6.42 -14.83 -4.10
CA ASP A 124 6.15 -13.61 -4.86
C ASP A 124 5.14 -12.69 -4.17
N TYR A 125 4.29 -13.25 -3.32
CA TYR A 125 3.23 -12.55 -2.61
C TYR A 125 2.92 -13.22 -1.26
N ALA A 126 2.70 -12.41 -0.22
CA ALA A 126 2.22 -12.84 1.09
C ALA A 126 1.13 -11.89 1.61
N SER A 127 0.13 -12.43 2.32
CA SER A 127 -0.99 -11.62 2.78
C SER A 127 -1.71 -12.26 3.97
N ASN A 128 -2.17 -11.43 4.90
CA ASN A 128 -3.03 -11.86 6.00
C ASN A 128 -4.53 -11.77 5.67
N THR A 129 -4.87 -11.42 4.42
CA THR A 129 -6.26 -11.23 3.97
C THR A 129 -6.80 -12.44 3.21
N LEU A 130 -5.94 -13.42 2.92
CA LEU A 130 -6.33 -14.66 2.25
C LEU A 130 -7.24 -15.51 3.16
N PRO A 131 -8.33 -16.08 2.62
CA PRO A 131 -9.18 -17.03 3.32
C PRO A 131 -8.41 -18.25 3.87
N PRO A 132 -8.71 -18.69 5.11
CA PRO A 132 -9.62 -18.06 6.05
C PRO A 132 -9.01 -16.80 6.67
N ARG A 133 -9.78 -15.70 6.68
CA ARG A 133 -9.33 -14.42 7.25
C ARG A 133 -9.49 -14.46 8.76
N THR A 134 -8.38 -14.32 9.49
CA THR A 134 -8.34 -14.42 10.96
C THR A 134 -8.20 -13.07 11.68
N PHE A 135 -7.68 -12.05 10.99
CA PHE A 135 -7.53 -10.70 11.55
C PHE A 135 -8.76 -9.80 11.30
N PRO A 136 -9.08 -8.84 12.20
CA PRO A 136 -10.09 -7.81 11.98
C PRO A 136 -9.89 -7.00 10.69
N ARG A 137 -10.97 -6.52 10.06
CA ARG A 137 -10.89 -5.58 8.93
C ARG A 137 -10.22 -4.29 9.40
N GLY A 138 -9.32 -3.75 8.58
CA GLY A 138 -8.50 -2.60 8.97
C GLY A 138 -7.07 -2.95 9.41
N LEU A 139 -6.70 -4.23 9.41
CA LEU A 139 -5.34 -4.72 9.69
C LEU A 139 -4.75 -5.46 8.48
N ASP A 140 -5.23 -5.11 7.28
CA ASP A 140 -4.85 -5.77 6.04
C ASP A 140 -3.42 -5.41 5.67
N VAL A 141 -2.58 -6.42 5.47
CA VAL A 141 -1.20 -6.28 5.00
C VAL A 141 -1.00 -7.25 3.84
N GLU A 142 -0.49 -6.73 2.73
CA GLU A 142 -0.09 -7.49 1.55
C GLU A 142 1.34 -7.12 1.21
N VAL A 143 2.18 -8.12 0.95
CA VAL A 143 3.60 -7.97 0.62
C VAL A 143 3.84 -8.65 -0.72
N LEU A 144 4.63 -8.04 -1.58
CA LEU A 144 5.04 -8.62 -2.86
C LEU A 144 6.44 -8.17 -3.24
N SER A 145 7.13 -8.99 -4.05
CA SER A 145 8.38 -8.58 -4.66
C SER A 145 8.12 -7.52 -5.74
N TYR A 146 9.08 -6.61 -5.94
CA TYR A 146 9.06 -5.69 -7.08
C TYR A 146 9.00 -6.45 -8.40
N ALA A 147 9.72 -7.57 -8.52
CA ALA A 147 9.69 -8.42 -9.70
C ALA A 147 8.28 -8.96 -9.99
N ALA A 148 7.53 -9.38 -8.97
CA ALA A 148 6.13 -9.80 -9.13
C ALA A 148 5.23 -8.63 -9.55
N LEU A 149 5.44 -7.44 -8.96
CA LEU A 149 4.74 -6.21 -9.34
C LEU A 149 4.99 -5.83 -10.80
N GLU A 150 6.24 -5.87 -11.24
CA GLU A 150 6.64 -5.58 -12.61
C GLU A 150 6.05 -6.58 -13.61
N ARG A 151 6.08 -7.88 -13.30
CA ARG A 151 5.41 -8.91 -14.11
C ARG A 151 3.93 -8.62 -14.26
N ALA A 152 3.23 -8.32 -13.16
CA ALA A 152 1.81 -7.97 -13.19
C ALA A 152 1.56 -6.69 -14.01
N TRP A 153 2.45 -5.69 -13.92
CA TRP A 153 2.33 -4.44 -14.68
C TRP A 153 2.54 -4.61 -16.19
N HIS A 154 3.35 -5.58 -16.62
CA HIS A 154 3.51 -5.89 -18.05
C HIS A 154 2.41 -6.76 -18.62
N ASP A 155 1.77 -7.60 -17.80
CA ASP A 155 0.81 -8.58 -18.27
C ASP A 155 -0.58 -7.95 -18.58
N GLU A 156 -1.12 -8.28 -19.76
CA GLU A 156 -2.41 -7.79 -20.24
C GLU A 156 -3.59 -8.40 -19.48
N LEU A 157 -3.42 -9.56 -18.84
CA LEU A 157 -4.44 -10.24 -18.03
C LEU A 157 -4.96 -9.38 -16.88
N PHE A 158 -4.18 -8.38 -16.45
CA PHE A 158 -4.52 -7.49 -15.35
C PHE A 158 -5.33 -6.25 -15.79
N ALA A 159 -5.75 -6.17 -17.06
CA ALA A 159 -6.66 -5.14 -17.55
C ALA A 159 -8.15 -5.54 -17.30
N PRO A 160 -9.00 -4.65 -16.74
CA PRO A 160 -8.72 -3.29 -16.28
C PRO A 160 -8.04 -3.25 -14.90
N ARG A 161 -6.97 -2.45 -14.80
CA ARG A 161 -6.05 -2.33 -13.64
C ARG A 161 -6.63 -1.53 -12.45
N LYS A 162 -7.97 -1.49 -12.35
CA LYS A 162 -8.74 -0.62 -11.43
C LYS A 162 -8.77 -1.12 -9.99
N ILE A 163 -8.51 -2.41 -9.74
CA ILE A 163 -8.70 -3.02 -8.42
C ILE A 163 -7.54 -3.96 -8.13
N TRP A 164 -6.82 -3.71 -7.03
CA TRP A 164 -5.79 -4.61 -6.49
C TRP A 164 -6.41 -5.73 -5.64
N GLY A 165 -6.01 -6.99 -5.81
CA GLY A 165 -6.47 -8.14 -5.00
C GLY A 165 -6.67 -9.45 -5.80
N ARG A 166 -7.53 -10.37 -5.32
CA ARG A 166 -7.82 -11.71 -5.91
C ARG A 166 -8.23 -11.76 -7.39
N ARG A 167 -8.49 -10.61 -8.02
CA ARG A 167 -8.76 -10.49 -9.46
C ARG A 167 -7.52 -10.18 -10.29
N ILE A 168 -6.48 -9.66 -9.65
CA ILE A 168 -5.17 -9.43 -10.24
C ILE A 168 -4.44 -10.78 -10.21
N TRP A 169 -4.12 -11.31 -9.04
CA TRP A 169 -3.20 -12.46 -8.97
C TRP A 169 -3.86 -13.79 -9.40
N PRO A 170 -3.31 -14.49 -10.43
CA PRO A 170 -3.67 -15.86 -10.74
C PRO A 170 -3.49 -16.76 -9.50
N ARG A 171 -4.21 -17.89 -9.43
CA ARG A 171 -4.09 -18.82 -8.29
C ARG A 171 -2.65 -19.33 -8.09
N ASP A 172 -1.86 -19.35 -9.15
CA ASP A 172 -0.48 -19.83 -9.12
C ASP A 172 0.51 -18.80 -8.54
N PHE A 173 0.08 -17.55 -8.30
CA PHE A 173 0.89 -16.48 -7.68
C PHE A 173 0.77 -16.40 -6.16
N VAL A 174 -0.12 -17.20 -5.56
CA VAL A 174 -0.46 -17.13 -4.14
C VAL A 174 -0.17 -18.49 -3.51
N SER A 175 0.99 -18.61 -2.86
CA SER A 175 1.39 -19.79 -2.08
C SER A 175 1.31 -19.53 -0.57
#